data_AF-A0A0G1UUF3-F1
#
_entry.id   AF-A0A0G1UUF3-F1
#
_cell.length_a   1.000
_cell.length_b   1.000
_cell.length_c   1.000
_cell.angle_alpha   90.00
_cell.angle_beta   90.00
_cell.angle_gamma   90.00
#
_symmetry.space_group_name_H-M   'P 1'
#
loop_
_entity.id
_entity.type
_entity.pdbx_description
1 polymer ?
#
loop_
_entity_poly.entity_id
_entity_poly.type
_entity_poly.pdbx_seq_one_letter_code
_entity_poly.pdbx_strand_id
1 'polypeptide(L)'
;MKFLQVATLLLCLIISWYLLLPDPGFPPPPPGSLVSTEPADTESIYRRAYFTDLSRQEIMEYYSSTFALRFLPWVQLRLNNPPEESQTVIRDQALTSWLEELVHPWRESVYINGFYPTLPTQAINVAGKHYEAKITVRLLPSHPVTRLTVLAMTSIITAVLFKEFTHV
;
A
#
# COMPACT_ATOMS: atom_id res chain seq x y z
N MET A 1 29.23 15.33 -21.58
CA MET A 1 28.65 16.04 -20.42
C MET A 1 27.27 16.65 -20.69
N LYS A 2 27.07 17.49 -21.72
CA LYS A 2 25.77 18.16 -21.99
C LYS A 2 24.59 17.20 -22.19
N PHE A 3 24.77 16.11 -22.95
CA PHE A 3 23.71 15.12 -23.17
C PHE A 3 23.24 14.44 -21.87
N LEU A 4 24.19 14.01 -21.03
CA LEU A 4 23.89 13.35 -19.76
C LEU A 4 23.12 14.29 -18.81
N GLN A 5 23.53 15.55 -18.72
CA GLN A 5 22.84 16.56 -17.89
C GLN A 5 21.39 16.79 -18.35
N VAL A 6 21.18 16.88 -19.67
CA VAL A 6 19.83 17.02 -20.25
C VAL A 6 19.00 15.76 -19.97
N ALA A 7 19.56 14.57 -20.14
CA ALA A 7 18.87 13.32 -19.85
C ALA A 7 18.46 13.20 -18.37
N THR A 8 19.34 13.57 -17.44
CA THR A 8 19.05 13.58 -16.00
C THR A 8 17.94 14.59 -15.66
N LEU A 9 17.98 15.79 -16.25
CA LEU A 9 16.94 16.79 -16.06
C LEU A 9 15.58 16.26 -16.53
N LEU A 10 15.52 15.67 -17.73
CA LEU A 10 14.30 15.09 -18.27
C LEU A 10 13.78 13.95 -17.39
N LEU A 11 14.66 13.07 -16.91
CA LEU A 11 14.30 12.01 -15.97
C LEU A 11 13.69 12.59 -14.68
N CYS A 12 14.30 13.63 -14.11
CA CYS A 12 13.77 14.29 -12.91
C CYS A 12 12.39 14.92 -13.15
N LEU A 13 12.16 15.51 -14.33
CA LEU A 13 10.86 16.06 -14.70
C LEU A 13 9.79 14.96 -14.84
N ILE A 14 10.13 13.83 -15.46
CA ILE A 14 9.23 12.68 -15.60
C ILE A 14 8.88 12.10 -14.21
N ILE A 15 9.87 11.92 -13.33
CA ILE A 15 9.64 11.43 -11.97
C ILE A 15 8.81 12.44 -11.17
N SER A 16 9.12 13.74 -11.26
CA SER A 16 8.35 14.79 -10.57
C SER A 16 6.88 14.79 -11.00
N TRP A 17 6.61 14.66 -12.30
CA TRP A 17 5.25 14.53 -12.82
C TRP A 17 4.54 13.30 -12.24
N TYR A 18 5.21 12.15 -12.17
CA TYR A 18 4.65 10.93 -11.57
C TYR A 18 4.35 11.08 -10.07
N LEU A 19 5.23 11.72 -9.30
CA LEU A 19 5.06 11.92 -7.85
C LEU A 19 3.94 12.92 -7.50
N LEU A 20 3.59 13.79 -8.45
CA LEU A 20 2.54 14.81 -8.34
C LEU A 20 1.15 14.31 -8.76
N LEU A 21 1.04 13.13 -9.37
CA LEU A 21 -0.26 12.55 -9.70
C LEU A 21 -1.11 12.39 -8.42
N PRO A 22 -2.44 12.54 -8.52
CA PRO A 22 -3.33 12.43 -7.36
C PRO A 22 -3.30 11.02 -6.76
N ASP A 23 -3.56 10.94 -5.46
CA ASP A 23 -3.61 9.68 -4.72
C ASP A 23 -5.00 9.03 -4.87
N PRO A 24 -5.08 7.69 -4.97
CA PRO A 24 -6.36 6.98 -5.09
C PRO A 24 -7.20 7.05 -3.80
N GLY A 25 -6.61 7.49 -2.68
CA GLY A 25 -7.27 7.55 -1.38
C GLY A 25 -7.38 6.19 -0.71
N PHE A 26 -8.16 6.11 0.38
CA PHE A 26 -8.41 4.85 1.06
C PHE A 26 -9.35 3.98 0.23
N PRO A 27 -8.99 2.72 -0.08
CA PRO A 27 -9.81 1.89 -0.96
C PRO A 27 -11.17 1.58 -0.32
N PRO A 28 -12.26 1.60 -1.11
CA PRO A 28 -13.60 1.25 -0.64
C PRO A 28 -13.69 -0.22 -0.15
N PRO A 29 -14.74 -0.54 0.64
CA PRO A 29 -14.97 -1.89 1.11
C PRO A 29 -15.28 -2.85 -0.05
N PRO A 30 -14.78 -4.10 -0.02
CA PRO A 30 -15.13 -5.12 -1.01
C PRO A 30 -16.64 -5.39 -1.04
N PRO A 31 -17.18 -5.81 -2.18
CA PRO A 31 -18.61 -6.07 -2.32
C PRO A 31 -19.08 -7.16 -1.34
N GLY A 32 -20.24 -6.94 -0.73
CA GLY A 32 -20.83 -7.89 0.22
C GLY A 32 -20.13 -7.98 1.58
N SER A 33 -19.12 -7.15 1.84
CA SER A 33 -18.42 -7.12 3.11
C SER A 33 -19.12 -6.26 4.16
N LEU A 34 -18.98 -6.65 5.43
CA LEU A 34 -19.47 -5.90 6.58
C LEU A 34 -18.30 -5.19 7.27
N VAL A 35 -18.44 -3.89 7.52
CA VAL A 35 -17.40 -3.11 8.21
C VAL A 35 -17.31 -3.53 9.69
N SER A 36 -16.10 -3.82 10.15
CA SER A 36 -15.82 -4.08 11.56
C SER A 36 -15.84 -2.78 12.36
N THR A 37 -16.51 -2.81 13.51
CA THR A 37 -16.53 -1.72 14.49
C THR A 37 -15.72 -2.04 15.74
N GLU A 38 -14.84 -3.05 15.67
CA GLU A 38 -13.96 -3.37 16.79
C GLU A 38 -13.02 -2.20 17.12
N PRO A 39 -12.73 -1.92 18.40
CA PRO A 39 -11.85 -0.81 18.78
C PRO A 39 -10.50 -0.85 18.07
N ALA A 40 -9.89 -2.04 18.01
CA ALA A 40 -8.59 -2.25 17.36
C ALA A 40 -8.63 -1.99 15.84
N ASP A 41 -9.79 -2.05 15.20
CA ASP A 41 -9.92 -1.80 13.75
C ASP A 41 -10.21 -0.32 13.44
N THR A 42 -10.48 0.50 14.46
CA THR A 42 -10.93 1.90 14.32
C THR A 42 -9.98 2.94 14.91
N GLU A 43 -8.87 2.54 15.54
CA GLU A 43 -7.91 3.45 16.19
C GLU A 43 -7.23 4.43 15.22
N SER A 44 -7.19 4.12 13.93
CA SER A 44 -6.57 4.95 12.90
C SER A 44 -7.50 5.16 11.72
N ILE A 45 -7.59 6.40 11.23
CA ILE A 45 -8.33 6.74 10.00
C ILE A 45 -7.79 6.03 8.76
N TYR A 46 -6.55 5.55 8.83
CA TYR A 46 -5.87 4.82 7.77
C TYR A 46 -5.92 3.31 7.96
N ARG A 47 -6.77 2.80 8.85
CA ARG A 47 -6.98 1.36 9.05
C ARG A 47 -8.48 1.07 9.08
N ARG A 48 -8.90 0.03 8.38
CA ARG A 48 -10.29 -0.47 8.41
C ARG A 48 -10.28 -1.97 8.25
N ALA A 49 -11.17 -2.66 8.96
CA ALA A 49 -11.36 -4.09 8.78
C ALA A 49 -12.77 -4.41 8.28
N TYR A 50 -12.88 -5.53 7.58
CA TYR A 50 -14.11 -5.99 6.97
C TYR A 50 -14.25 -7.50 7.15
N PHE A 51 -15.48 -7.95 7.41
CA PHE A 51 -15.87 -9.36 7.35
C PHE A 51 -16.38 -9.67 5.96
N THR A 52 -15.88 -10.74 5.35
CA THR A 52 -16.17 -11.07 3.94
C THR A 52 -16.14 -12.57 3.70
N ASP A 53 -16.87 -12.98 2.67
CA ASP A 53 -16.92 -14.36 2.18
C ASP A 53 -16.01 -14.56 0.96
N LEU A 54 -15.27 -13.51 0.56
CA LEU A 54 -14.38 -13.51 -0.60
C LEU A 54 -13.07 -14.26 -0.31
N SER A 55 -12.58 -14.96 -1.33
CA SER A 55 -11.26 -15.58 -1.33
C SER A 55 -10.13 -14.55 -1.43
N ARG A 56 -8.91 -14.96 -1.06
CA ARG A 56 -7.70 -14.13 -1.15
C ARG A 56 -7.52 -13.56 -2.56
N GLN A 57 -7.76 -14.36 -3.59
CA GLN A 57 -7.62 -13.94 -4.97
C GLN A 57 -8.62 -12.83 -5.31
N GLU A 58 -9.90 -13.02 -5.01
CA GLU A 58 -10.94 -12.03 -5.27
C GLU A 58 -10.69 -10.71 -4.51
N ILE A 59 -10.25 -10.81 -3.24
CA ILE A 59 -9.89 -9.65 -2.43
C ILE A 59 -8.74 -8.87 -3.09
N MET A 60 -7.68 -9.57 -3.50
CA MET A 60 -6.51 -8.91 -4.08
C MET A 60 -6.78 -8.36 -5.48
N GLU A 61 -7.59 -9.03 -6.30
CA GLU A 61 -8.04 -8.49 -7.60
C GLU A 61 -8.90 -7.23 -7.42
N TYR A 62 -9.81 -7.23 -6.44
CA TYR A 62 -10.62 -6.07 -6.10
C TYR A 62 -9.76 -4.87 -5.67
N TYR A 63 -8.85 -5.06 -4.71
CA TYR A 63 -8.00 -3.96 -4.25
C TYR A 63 -6.99 -3.52 -5.31
N SER A 64 -6.43 -4.45 -6.08
CA SER A 64 -5.51 -4.13 -7.17
C SER A 64 -6.17 -3.24 -8.22
N SER A 65 -7.40 -3.56 -8.62
CA SER A 65 -8.14 -2.75 -9.60
C SER A 65 -8.58 -1.38 -9.06
N THR A 66 -8.89 -1.30 -7.77
CA THR A 66 -9.39 -0.07 -7.16
C THR A 66 -8.27 0.87 -6.74
N PHE A 67 -7.12 0.33 -6.34
CA PHE A 67 -5.97 1.12 -5.92
C PHE A 67 -5.11 1.59 -7.11
N ALA A 68 -5.18 0.92 -8.26
CA ALA A 68 -4.37 1.26 -9.42
C ALA A 68 -4.53 2.73 -9.87
N LEU A 69 -3.40 3.35 -10.22
CA LEU A 69 -3.40 4.67 -10.83
C LEU A 69 -4.09 4.62 -12.20
N ARG A 70 -5.16 5.39 -12.37
CA ARG A 70 -5.97 5.44 -13.60
C ARG A 70 -5.15 5.57 -14.89
N PHE A 71 -4.07 6.36 -14.86
CA PHE A 71 -3.24 6.63 -16.04
C PHE A 71 -1.98 5.76 -16.13
N LEU A 72 -1.62 5.06 -15.07
CA LEU A 72 -0.37 4.28 -14.95
C LEU A 72 -0.59 2.99 -14.13
N PRO A 73 -1.54 2.12 -14.51
CA PRO A 73 -1.89 0.94 -13.70
C PRO A 73 -0.73 -0.05 -13.57
N TRP A 74 0.18 -0.09 -14.55
CA TRP A 74 1.36 -0.97 -14.56
C TRP A 74 2.47 -0.58 -13.58
N VAL A 75 2.38 0.61 -12.95
CA VAL A 75 3.37 1.06 -11.95
C VAL A 75 3.11 0.44 -10.58
N GLN A 76 1.89 -0.06 -10.34
CA GLN A 76 1.54 -0.73 -9.10
C GLN A 76 2.28 -2.07 -9.00
N LEU A 77 2.96 -2.27 -7.88
CA LEU A 77 3.62 -3.52 -7.53
C LEU A 77 2.81 -4.24 -6.46
N ARG A 78 2.76 -5.57 -6.55
CA ARG A 78 2.16 -6.46 -5.54
C ARG A 78 3.29 -7.20 -4.84
N LEU A 79 3.40 -7.00 -3.53
CA LEU A 79 4.41 -7.64 -2.69
C LEU A 79 3.72 -8.61 -1.73
N ASN A 80 4.30 -9.79 -1.57
CA ASN A 80 3.85 -10.80 -0.61
C ASN A 80 4.77 -10.75 0.61
N ASN A 81 4.20 -10.39 1.76
CA ASN A 81 4.94 -10.21 3.00
C ASN A 81 4.68 -11.38 3.97
N PRO A 82 5.62 -11.67 4.88
CA PRO A 82 5.40 -12.66 5.93
C PRO A 82 4.19 -12.28 6.81
N PRO A 83 3.27 -13.22 7.12
CA PRO A 83 2.14 -13.00 8.01
C PRO A 83 2.50 -12.39 9.37
N GLU A 84 3.68 -12.71 9.89
CA GLU A 84 4.17 -12.29 11.20
C GLU A 84 4.38 -10.77 11.27
N GLU A 85 4.74 -10.14 10.14
CA GLU A 85 4.90 -8.68 10.05
C GLU A 85 3.58 -7.93 10.22
N SER A 86 2.43 -8.60 10.09
CA SER A 86 1.13 -7.94 10.32
C SER A 86 1.01 -7.33 11.73
N GLN A 87 1.72 -7.88 12.71
CA GLN A 87 1.72 -7.35 14.07
C GLN A 87 2.37 -5.97 14.15
N THR A 88 3.34 -5.68 13.27
CA THR A 88 4.02 -4.38 13.21
C THR A 88 3.37 -3.46 12.18
N VAL A 89 3.00 -3.98 11.01
CA VAL A 89 2.51 -3.16 9.89
C VAL A 89 0.99 -2.99 9.89
N ILE A 90 0.18 -3.78 10.58
CA ILE A 90 -1.27 -3.58 10.64
C ILE A 90 -1.70 -3.11 12.03
N ARG A 91 -1.54 -3.99 13.04
CA ARG A 91 -1.89 -3.73 14.43
C ARG A 91 -1.30 -4.79 15.35
N ASP A 92 -1.12 -4.41 16.62
CA ASP A 92 -0.74 -5.35 17.66
C ASP A 92 -1.73 -6.52 17.73
N GLN A 93 -1.18 -7.73 17.87
CA GLN A 93 -1.94 -8.99 17.96
C GLN A 93 -2.88 -9.23 16.76
N ALA A 94 -2.51 -8.76 15.57
CA ALA A 94 -3.22 -9.12 14.35
C ALA A 94 -3.20 -10.65 14.14
N LEU A 95 -4.38 -11.26 14.11
CA LEU A 95 -4.54 -12.61 13.59
C LEU A 95 -4.47 -12.53 12.07
N THR A 96 -3.58 -13.32 11.48
CA THR A 96 -3.21 -13.18 10.07
C THR A 96 -2.88 -14.55 9.48
N SER A 97 -3.48 -14.86 8.34
CA SER A 97 -3.14 -16.03 7.52
C SER A 97 -2.24 -15.64 6.35
N TRP A 98 -2.38 -14.41 5.85
CA TRP A 98 -1.55 -13.85 4.78
C TRP A 98 -1.50 -12.33 4.87
N LEU A 99 -0.40 -11.76 4.40
CA LEU A 99 -0.18 -10.32 4.33
C LEU A 99 0.36 -9.96 2.95
N GLU A 100 -0.30 -9.02 2.30
CA GLU A 100 0.14 -8.49 1.01
C GLU A 100 0.13 -6.98 0.99
N GLU A 101 0.93 -6.40 0.10
CA GLU A 101 1.05 -4.97 -0.08
C GLU A 101 0.90 -4.60 -1.55
N LEU A 102 0.13 -3.55 -1.80
CA LEU A 102 0.05 -2.88 -3.09
C LEU A 102 0.81 -1.56 -3.00
N VAL A 103 1.82 -1.39 -3.84
CA VAL A 103 2.77 -0.27 -3.75
C VAL A 103 2.77 0.55 -5.02
N HIS A 104 2.67 1.86 -4.89
CA HIS A 104 3.12 2.81 -5.91
C HIS A 104 4.53 3.27 -5.51
N PRO A 105 5.59 2.88 -6.24
CA PRO A 105 6.96 3.20 -5.86
C PRO A 105 7.13 4.70 -5.58
N TRP A 106 7.80 5.02 -4.47
CA TRP A 106 8.05 6.40 -4.00
C TRP A 106 6.79 7.22 -3.68
N ARG A 107 5.63 6.58 -3.54
CA ARG A 107 4.39 7.24 -3.20
C ARG A 107 3.70 6.55 -2.03
N GLU A 108 2.47 6.09 -2.21
CA GLU A 108 1.66 5.42 -1.20
C GLU A 108 1.73 3.89 -1.33
N SER A 109 1.40 3.21 -0.24
CA SER A 109 1.12 1.78 -0.27
C SER A 109 -0.10 1.41 0.56
N VAL A 110 -0.69 0.27 0.27
CA VAL A 110 -1.79 -0.32 1.04
C VAL A 110 -1.40 -1.73 1.43
N TYR A 111 -1.43 -2.01 2.73
CA TYR A 111 -1.34 -3.37 3.25
C TYR A 111 -2.73 -3.96 3.36
N ILE A 112 -2.86 -5.21 2.93
CA ILE A 112 -4.05 -6.03 3.07
C ILE A 112 -3.65 -7.28 3.83
N ASN A 113 -4.17 -7.39 5.05
CA ASN A 113 -4.09 -8.59 5.87
C ASN A 113 -5.39 -9.37 5.72
N GLY A 114 -5.29 -10.68 5.49
CA GLY A 114 -6.43 -11.58 5.58
C GLY A 114 -6.23 -12.68 6.63
N PHE A 115 -7.28 -12.91 7.40
CA PHE A 115 -7.37 -13.96 8.40
C PHE A 115 -8.49 -14.95 8.04
N TYR A 116 -8.11 -16.23 8.01
CA TYR A 116 -9.01 -17.37 7.89
C TYR A 116 -9.05 -18.13 9.21
N PRO A 117 -10.22 -18.27 9.86
CA PRO A 117 -10.36 -19.11 11.05
C PRO A 117 -9.99 -20.56 10.73
N THR A 118 -9.03 -21.12 11.46
CA THR A 118 -8.68 -22.55 11.36
C THR A 118 -9.29 -23.37 12.49
N LEU A 119 -9.61 -22.72 13.61
CA LEU A 119 -10.22 -23.33 14.78
C LEU A 119 -11.69 -22.93 14.91
N PRO A 120 -12.58 -23.82 15.37
CA PRO A 120 -13.98 -23.49 15.64
C PRO A 120 -14.15 -22.33 16.63
N THR A 121 -13.21 -22.15 17.55
CA THR A 121 -13.19 -21.05 18.53
C THR A 121 -12.92 -19.68 17.89
N GLN A 122 -12.43 -19.66 16.66
CA GLN A 122 -12.12 -18.44 15.89
C GLN A 122 -13.20 -18.12 14.85
N ALA A 123 -14.31 -18.89 14.81
CA ALA A 123 -15.38 -18.69 13.85
C ALA A 123 -15.92 -17.26 13.92
N ILE A 124 -16.01 -16.61 12.77
CA ILE A 124 -16.42 -15.21 12.66
C ILE A 124 -17.95 -15.18 12.49
N ASN A 125 -18.66 -15.05 13.60
CA ASN A 125 -20.12 -14.94 13.62
C ASN A 125 -20.50 -13.54 14.08
N VAL A 126 -20.86 -12.67 13.14
CA VAL A 126 -21.15 -11.25 13.40
C VAL A 126 -22.60 -10.97 13.00
N ALA A 127 -23.38 -10.42 13.93
CA ALA A 127 -24.79 -10.10 13.75
C ALA A 127 -25.64 -11.30 13.23
N GLY A 128 -25.31 -12.52 13.68
CA GLY A 128 -26.02 -13.74 13.29
C GLY A 128 -25.65 -14.29 11.90
N LYS A 129 -24.71 -13.67 11.19
CA LYS A 129 -24.14 -14.18 9.94
C LYS A 129 -22.73 -14.72 10.17
N HIS A 130 -22.46 -15.90 9.60
CA HIS A 130 -21.11 -16.45 9.50
C HIS A 130 -20.35 -15.81 8.35
N TYR A 131 -19.08 -15.49 8.56
CA TYR A 131 -18.17 -15.01 7.54
C TYR A 131 -16.93 -15.90 7.44
N GLU A 132 -16.49 -16.15 6.22
CA GLU A 132 -15.32 -17.01 5.96
C GLU A 132 -13.99 -16.33 6.33
N ALA A 133 -13.92 -15.01 6.22
CA ALA A 133 -12.69 -14.26 6.43
C ALA A 133 -12.90 -12.91 7.10
N LYS A 134 -11.87 -12.48 7.82
CA LYS A 134 -11.70 -11.09 8.24
C LYS A 134 -10.51 -10.51 7.52
N ILE A 135 -10.69 -9.38 6.87
CA ILE A 135 -9.60 -8.62 6.27
C ILE A 135 -9.37 -7.33 7.03
N THR A 136 -8.12 -6.90 7.13
CA THR A 136 -7.74 -5.58 7.66
C THR A 136 -6.88 -4.87 6.65
N VAL A 137 -7.32 -3.68 6.25
CA VAL A 137 -6.64 -2.84 5.27
C VAL A 137 -6.03 -1.65 5.98
N ARG A 138 -4.76 -1.37 5.68
CA ARG A 138 -4.05 -0.19 6.17
C ARG A 138 -3.46 0.59 5.00
N LEU A 139 -3.81 1.87 4.89
CA LEU A 139 -3.24 2.80 3.92
C LEU A 139 -2.02 3.49 4.55
N LEU A 140 -0.91 3.56 3.83
CA LEU A 140 0.22 4.42 4.12
C LEU A 140 0.24 5.54 3.08
N PRO A 141 -0.44 6.67 3.34
CA PRO A 141 -0.42 7.79 2.43
C PRO A 141 0.95 8.48 2.47
N SER A 142 1.31 9.18 1.41
CA SER A 142 2.44 10.11 1.44
C SER A 142 2.05 11.45 0.84
N HIS A 143 2.63 12.53 1.37
CA HIS A 143 2.28 13.87 0.94
C HIS A 143 3.12 14.27 -0.29
N PRO A 144 2.54 14.92 -1.32
CA PRO A 144 3.28 15.32 -2.52
C PRO A 144 4.54 16.14 -2.23
N VAL A 145 4.47 17.03 -1.23
CA VAL A 145 5.65 17.81 -0.77
C VAL A 145 6.76 16.89 -0.29
N THR A 146 6.48 15.90 0.56
CA THR A 146 7.47 14.94 1.06
C THR A 146 8.11 14.16 -0.09
N ARG A 147 7.30 13.70 -1.06
CA ARG A 147 7.78 12.98 -2.25
C ARG A 147 8.77 13.81 -3.06
N LEU A 148 8.43 15.07 -3.32
CA LEU A 148 9.30 16.00 -4.06
C LEU A 148 10.56 16.38 -3.27
N THR A 149 10.47 16.51 -1.94
CA THR A 149 11.64 16.75 -1.09
C THR A 149 12.61 15.58 -1.16
N VAL A 150 12.13 14.34 -1.05
CA VAL A 150 12.96 13.14 -1.19
C VAL A 150 13.62 13.12 -2.57
N LEU A 151 12.87 13.37 -3.63
CA LEU A 151 13.43 13.46 -4.99
C LEU A 151 14.52 14.52 -5.09
N ALA A 152 14.28 15.74 -4.61
CA ALA A 152 15.25 16.82 -4.66
C ALA A 152 16.54 16.46 -3.89
N MET A 153 16.41 15.88 -2.69
CA MET A 153 17.56 15.45 -1.90
C MET A 153 18.34 14.34 -2.59
N THR A 154 17.65 13.32 -3.13
CA THR A 154 18.30 12.23 -3.88
C THR A 154 19.03 12.78 -5.10
N SER A 155 18.40 13.67 -5.88
CA SER A 155 19.02 14.28 -7.06
C SER A 155 20.26 15.11 -6.71
N ILE A 156 20.23 15.89 -5.63
CA ILE A 156 21.40 16.66 -5.14
C ILE A 156 22.54 15.71 -4.75
N ILE A 157 22.24 14.68 -3.96
CA ILE A 157 23.25 13.70 -3.53
C ILE A 157 23.85 12.99 -4.74
N THR A 158 23.03 12.55 -5.69
CA THR A 158 23.51 11.92 -6.93
C THR A 158 24.42 12.86 -7.73
N ALA A 159 24.07 14.15 -7.82
CA ALA A 159 24.91 15.14 -8.51
C ALA A 159 26.26 15.35 -7.82
N VAL A 160 26.28 15.41 -6.49
CA VAL A 160 27.53 15.50 -5.70
C VAL A 160 28.39 14.26 -5.90
N LEU A 161 27.80 13.06 -5.75
CA LEU A 161 28.52 11.80 -5.95
C LEU A 161 29.11 11.70 -7.36
N PHE A 162 28.34 12.05 -8.39
CA PHE A 162 28.81 12.02 -9.76
C PHE A 162 30.02 12.94 -9.97
N LYS A 163 29.97 14.16 -9.40
CA LYS A 163 31.10 15.10 -9.46
C LYS A 163 32.35 14.48 -8.85
N GLU A 164 32.27 13.94 -7.64
CA GLU A 164 33.42 13.32 -6.95
C GLU A 164 33.99 12.14 -7.75
N PHE A 165 33.15 11.24 -8.27
CA PHE A 165 33.61 10.09 -9.06
C PHE A 165 34.23 10.47 -10.41
N THR A 166 33.89 11.62 -11.00
CA THR A 166 34.50 12.09 -12.25
C THR A 166 35.79 12.89 -12.07
N HIS A 167 36.12 13.30 -10.83
CA HIS A 167 37.37 13.99 -10.51
C HIS A 167 38.50 13.02 -10.11
N VAL A 168 38.22 11.72 -10.04
CA VAL A 168 39.20 10.61 -9.94
C VAL A 168 39.51 10.10 -11.36
#